data_AF-A0A0M2XPS3-F1
#
_entry.id   AF-A0A0M2XPS3-F1
#
_cell.length_a   1.000
_cell.length_b   1.000
_cell.length_c   1.000
_cell.angle_alpha   90.00
_cell.angle_beta   90.00
_cell.angle_gamma   90.00
#
_symmetry.space_group_name_H-M   'P 1'
#
loop_
_entity.id
_entity.type
_entity.pdbx_description
1 polymer ?
#
loop_
_entity_poly.entity_id
_entity_poly.type
_entity_poly.pdbx_seq_one_letter_code
_entity_poly.pdbx_strand_id
1 'polypeptide(L)'
;MGNQYTSTYNVGKVLGGFSFGAGIAIDIGGVYNYYDPHIGPNSPNSTSPGKAALNTGTGALGLYGGLYGTAVSAAYSGMELVYPGGIGGYINAASKDQRHLDSTINKGSRVPFRILPWGSQKF
;
A
#
# COMPACT_ATOMS: atom_id res chain seq x y z
N MET A 1 -43.26 0.93 9.24
CA MET A 1 -42.46 0.49 10.41
C MET A 1 -41.48 -0.57 9.94
N GLY A 2 -40.18 -0.36 10.14
CA GLY A 2 -39.12 -1.28 9.72
C GLY A 2 -37.76 -0.73 10.16
N ASN A 3 -37.32 -1.17 11.33
CA ASN A 3 -36.13 -0.71 12.04
C ASN A 3 -34.85 -1.18 11.33
N GLN A 4 -34.09 -0.28 10.70
CA GLN A 4 -32.80 -0.63 10.07
C GLN A 4 -31.61 0.14 10.67
N TYR A 5 -31.76 0.57 11.92
CA TYR A 5 -30.63 0.84 12.83
C TYR A 5 -30.08 -0.49 13.37
N THR A 6 -29.62 -1.37 12.47
CA THR A 6 -28.93 -2.58 12.90
C THR A 6 -27.48 -2.21 13.24
N SER A 7 -27.02 -2.70 14.39
CA SER A 7 -25.70 -2.55 15.03
C SER A 7 -24.43 -2.67 14.15
N THR A 8 -24.57 -2.88 12.84
CA THR A 8 -23.52 -3.03 11.83
C THR A 8 -22.57 -1.84 11.77
N TYR A 9 -23.04 -0.60 11.94
CA TYR A 9 -22.17 0.58 11.93
C TYR A 9 -21.21 0.66 13.12
N ASN A 10 -21.61 0.15 14.29
CA ASN A 10 -20.75 0.14 15.48
C ASN A 10 -19.83 -1.08 15.50
N VAL A 11 -20.35 -2.28 15.15
CA VAL A 11 -19.51 -3.48 15.05
C VAL A 11 -18.47 -3.32 13.93
N GLY A 12 -18.84 -2.77 12.78
CA GLY A 12 -17.91 -2.53 11.67
C GLY A 12 -16.82 -1.51 12.00
N LYS A 13 -17.15 -0.42 12.73
CA LYS A 13 -16.16 0.55 13.19
C LYS A 13 -15.25 0.00 14.30
N VAL A 14 -15.80 -0.78 15.23
CA VAL A 14 -15.01 -1.40 16.31
C VAL A 14 -14.09 -2.48 15.75
N LEU A 15 -14.60 -3.36 14.90
CA LEU A 15 -13.80 -4.42 14.27
C LEU A 15 -12.76 -3.83 13.32
N GLY A 16 -13.16 -2.85 12.50
CA GLY A 16 -12.24 -2.12 11.61
C GLY A 16 -11.15 -1.37 12.39
N GLY A 17 -11.51 -0.70 13.49
CA GLY A 17 -10.56 -0.02 14.36
C GLY A 17 -9.60 -0.98 15.06
N PHE A 18 -10.09 -2.15 15.50
CA PHE A 18 -9.25 -3.20 16.08
C PHE A 18 -8.27 -3.78 15.06
N SER A 19 -8.75 -4.17 13.87
CA SER A 19 -7.90 -4.67 12.79
C SER A 19 -6.85 -3.64 12.35
N PHE A 20 -7.24 -2.37 12.29
CA PHE A 20 -6.31 -1.28 12.00
C PHE A 20 -5.23 -1.12 13.07
N GLY A 21 -5.62 -1.12 14.35
CA GLY A 21 -4.68 -1.05 15.47
C GLY A 21 -3.71 -2.24 15.51
N ALA A 22 -4.22 -3.45 15.27
CA ALA A 22 -3.40 -4.65 15.16
C ALA A 22 -2.42 -4.55 13.98
N GLY A 23 -2.86 -4.04 12.82
CA GLY A 23 -2.03 -3.81 11.66
C GLY A 23 -0.88 -2.84 11.94
N ILE A 24 -1.15 -1.72 12.61
CA ILE A 24 -0.11 -0.76 13.03
C ILE A 24 0.93 -1.45 13.93
N ALA A 25 0.48 -2.24 14.92
CA ALA A 25 1.41 -2.91 15.84
C ALA A 25 2.31 -3.91 15.10
N ILE A 26 1.75 -4.66 14.15
CA ILE A 26 2.51 -5.58 13.28
C ILE A 26 3.53 -4.80 12.45
N ASP A 27 3.14 -3.69 11.82
CA ASP A 27 4.02 -2.86 11.02
C ASP A 27 5.15 -2.23 11.86
N ILE A 28 4.88 -1.79 13.09
CA ILE A 28 5.91 -1.29 14.02
C ILE A 28 6.91 -2.39 14.36
N GLY A 29 6.44 -3.61 14.67
CA GLY A 29 7.30 -4.75 14.90
C GLY A 29 8.16 -5.09 13.67
N GLY A 30 7.56 -5.01 12.47
CA GLY A 30 8.26 -5.17 11.21
C GLY A 30 9.33 -4.10 10.97
N VAL A 31 9.06 -2.83 11.32
CA VAL A 31 10.05 -1.75 11.22
C VAL A 31 11.19 -1.93 12.22
N TYR A 32 10.89 -2.41 13.42
CA TYR A 32 11.94 -2.73 14.40
C TYR A 32 12.88 -3.81 13.84
N ASN A 33 12.32 -4.90 13.30
CA ASN A 33 13.07 -5.97 12.64
C ASN A 33 13.86 -5.48 11.41
N TYR A 34 13.33 -4.50 10.68
CA TYR A 34 14.00 -3.92 9.52
C TYR A 34 15.33 -3.25 9.87
N TYR A 35 15.41 -2.61 11.05
CA TYR A 35 16.62 -1.96 11.55
C TYR A 35 17.50 -2.84 12.43
N ASP A 36 17.00 -4.01 12.85
CA ASP A 36 17.78 -4.94 13.65
C ASP A 36 18.91 -5.56 12.79
N PRO A 37 20.20 -5.38 13.14
CA PRO A 37 21.31 -5.94 12.39
C PRO A 37 21.34 -7.48 12.34
N HIS A 38 20.64 -8.17 13.25
CA HIS A 38 20.54 -9.63 13.29
C HIS A 38 19.40 -10.19 12.45
N ILE A 39 18.44 -9.36 12.02
CA ILE A 39 17.29 -9.76 11.19
C ILE A 39 17.39 -9.10 9.81
N GLY A 40 17.52 -7.78 9.82
CA GLY A 40 17.77 -6.96 8.65
C GLY A 40 16.55 -6.73 7.75
N PRO A 41 16.73 -5.88 6.72
CA PRO A 41 15.65 -5.41 5.86
C PRO A 41 15.09 -6.47 4.91
N ASN A 42 15.81 -7.57 4.69
CA ASN A 42 15.44 -8.64 3.76
C ASN A 42 14.66 -9.79 4.43
N SER A 43 14.43 -9.71 5.74
CA SER A 43 13.67 -10.73 6.45
C SER A 43 12.18 -10.65 6.09
N PRO A 44 11.48 -11.80 5.97
CA PRO A 44 10.04 -11.84 5.81
C PRO A 44 9.26 -11.17 6.95
N ASN A 45 9.89 -11.05 8.12
CA ASN A 45 9.30 -10.41 9.30
C ASN A 45 9.66 -8.92 9.39
N SER A 46 10.28 -8.34 8.37
CA SER A 46 10.66 -6.93 8.32
C SER A 46 9.74 -6.15 7.39
N THR A 47 9.33 -4.96 7.85
CA THR A 47 8.55 -3.99 7.08
C THR A 47 9.35 -2.71 6.97
N SER A 48 9.53 -2.17 5.76
CA SER A 48 10.22 -0.88 5.61
C SER A 48 9.42 0.26 6.25
N PRO A 49 10.07 1.30 6.82
CA PRO A 49 9.37 2.45 7.39
C PRO A 49 8.40 3.13 6.41
N GLY A 50 8.79 3.21 5.13
CA GLY A 50 7.93 3.76 4.08
C GLY A 50 6.68 2.92 3.86
N LYS A 51 6.80 1.59 3.88
CA LYS A 51 5.65 0.67 3.76
C LYS A 51 4.73 0.77 4.97
N ALA A 52 5.28 0.80 6.18
CA ALA A 52 4.50 0.98 7.42
C ALA A 52 3.71 2.30 7.41
N ALA A 53 4.33 3.39 6.94
CA ALA A 53 3.66 4.68 6.80
C ALA A 53 2.51 4.63 5.78
N LEU A 54 2.73 3.99 4.62
CA LEU A 54 1.68 3.81 3.61
C LEU A 54 0.52 2.95 4.10
N ASN A 55 0.79 1.81 4.75
CA ASN A 55 -0.22 0.94 5.35
C ASN A 55 -1.03 1.68 6.41
N THR A 56 -0.36 2.42 7.30
CA THR A 56 -1.02 3.20 8.36
C THR A 56 -1.88 4.32 7.76
N GLY A 57 -1.36 5.06 6.78
CA GLY A 57 -2.09 6.16 6.13
C GLY A 57 -3.31 5.65 5.36
N THR A 58 -3.17 4.56 4.62
CA THR A 58 -4.27 3.96 3.85
C THR A 58 -5.30 3.28 4.74
N GLY A 59 -4.89 2.66 5.85
CA GLY A 59 -5.82 2.14 6.87
C GLY A 59 -6.61 3.26 7.57
N ALA A 60 -5.94 4.38 7.90
CA ALA A 60 -6.61 5.55 8.46
C ALA A 60 -7.61 6.16 7.46
N LEU A 61 -7.24 6.26 6.18
CA LEU A 61 -8.15 6.67 5.11
C LEU A 61 -9.34 5.72 4.98
N GLY A 62 -9.13 4.41 5.12
CA GLY A 62 -10.20 3.41 5.11
C GLY A 62 -11.23 3.60 6.22
N LEU A 63 -10.77 3.97 7.42
CA LEU A 63 -11.63 4.17 8.60
C LEU A 63 -12.29 5.54 8.66
N TYR A 64 -11.56 6.60 8.30
CA TYR A 64 -11.98 7.98 8.52
C TYR A 64 -12.38 8.72 7.24
N GLY A 65 -11.96 8.24 6.07
CA GLY A 65 -12.19 8.89 4.77
C GLY A 65 -13.56 8.63 4.13
N GLY A 66 -14.49 8.02 4.86
CA GLY A 66 -15.81 7.66 4.35
C GLY A 66 -15.73 6.70 3.16
N LEU A 67 -16.76 6.69 2.31
CA LEU A 67 -16.90 5.71 1.22
C LEU A 67 -15.70 5.74 0.24
N TYR A 68 -15.21 6.93 -0.09
CA TYR A 68 -14.05 7.11 -0.98
C TYR A 68 -12.76 6.60 -0.33
N GLY A 69 -12.54 6.92 0.95
CA GLY A 69 -11.39 6.42 1.70
C GLY A 69 -11.40 4.90 1.83
N THR A 70 -12.57 4.31 2.10
CA THR A 70 -12.74 2.85 2.13
C THR A 70 -12.44 2.22 0.77
N ALA A 71 -12.92 2.80 -0.34
CA ALA A 71 -12.64 2.28 -1.67
C ALA A 71 -11.14 2.31 -2.02
N VAL A 72 -10.45 3.42 -1.71
CA VAL A 72 -9.00 3.55 -1.91
C VAL A 72 -8.24 2.55 -1.05
N SER A 73 -8.60 2.44 0.23
CA SER A 73 -8.00 1.50 1.17
C SER A 73 -8.18 0.05 0.72
N ALA A 74 -9.39 -0.31 0.26
CA ALA A 74 -9.67 -1.65 -0.26
C ALA A 74 -8.87 -1.96 -1.53
N ALA A 75 -8.74 -1.00 -2.46
CA ALA A 75 -7.91 -1.17 -3.65
C ALA A 75 -6.43 -1.33 -3.29
N TYR A 76 -5.91 -0.53 -2.35
CA TYR A 76 -4.55 -0.64 -1.84
C TYR A 76 -4.31 -2.03 -1.21
N SER A 77 -5.17 -2.45 -0.28
CA SER A 77 -5.06 -3.77 0.36
C SER A 77 -5.17 -4.92 -0.65
N GLY A 78 -6.05 -4.79 -1.64
CA GLY A 78 -6.16 -5.75 -2.74
C GLY A 78 -4.85 -5.90 -3.51
N MET A 79 -4.20 -4.78 -3.84
CA MET A 79 -2.89 -4.80 -4.51
C MET A 79 -1.81 -5.42 -3.62
N GLU A 80 -1.80 -5.11 -2.33
CA GLU A 80 -0.88 -5.72 -1.35
C GLU A 80 -1.06 -7.25 -1.24
N LEU A 81 -2.29 -7.75 -1.40
CA LEU A 81 -2.61 -9.18 -1.35
C LEU A 81 -2.20 -9.94 -2.62
N VAL A 82 -2.38 -9.35 -3.79
CA VAL A 82 -2.24 -10.08 -5.08
C VAL A 82 -0.87 -9.89 -5.74
N TYR A 83 -0.15 -8.80 -5.45
CA TYR A 83 1.17 -8.55 -6.04
C TYR A 83 2.31 -8.97 -5.09
N PRO A 84 3.28 -9.77 -5.55
CA PRO A 84 4.51 -10.03 -4.79
C PRO A 84 5.25 -8.72 -4.48
N GLY A 85 5.44 -8.42 -3.20
CA GLY A 85 6.01 -7.15 -2.74
C GLY A 85 5.02 -5.98 -2.71
N GLY A 86 3.73 -6.25 -2.94
CA GLY A 86 2.63 -5.30 -2.88
C GLY A 86 2.74 -4.17 -3.90
N ILE A 87 2.24 -2.99 -3.54
CA ILE A 87 2.32 -1.79 -4.37
C ILE A 87 3.77 -1.39 -4.68
N GLY A 88 4.69 -1.59 -3.73
CA GLY A 88 6.11 -1.37 -3.98
C GLY A 88 6.67 -2.31 -5.06
N GLY A 89 6.27 -3.58 -5.04
CA GLY A 89 6.61 -4.57 -6.06
C GLY A 89 6.06 -4.21 -7.45
N TYR A 90 4.79 -3.81 -7.50
CA TYR A 90 4.14 -3.32 -8.72
C TYR A 90 4.86 -2.09 -9.30
N ILE A 91 5.16 -1.08 -8.46
CA ILE A 91 5.87 0.12 -8.89
C ILE A 91 7.28 -0.23 -9.38
N ASN A 92 8.00 -1.13 -8.69
CA ASN A 92 9.33 -1.55 -9.11
C ASN A 92 9.32 -2.29 -10.45
N ALA A 93 8.33 -3.16 -10.69
CA ALA A 93 8.15 -3.83 -11.97
C ALA A 93 7.84 -2.81 -13.08
N ALA A 94 6.86 -1.95 -12.85
CA ALA A 94 6.51 -0.89 -13.79
C ALA A 94 7.66 0.09 -14.05
N SER A 95 8.51 0.38 -13.05
CA SER A 95 9.71 1.19 -13.19
C SER A 95 10.77 0.53 -14.06
N LYS A 96 10.95 -0.79 -13.93
CA LYS A 96 11.85 -1.56 -14.82
C LYS A 96 11.34 -1.54 -16.27
N ASP A 97 10.05 -1.79 -16.47
CA ASP A 97 9.42 -1.76 -17.79
C ASP A 97 9.50 -0.36 -18.40
N GLN A 98 9.27 0.67 -17.59
CA GLN A 98 9.40 2.06 -18.02
C GLN A 98 10.83 2.41 -18.42
N ARG A 99 11.84 1.96 -17.67
CA ARG A 99 13.25 2.15 -18.06
C ARG A 99 13.58 1.44 -19.37
N HIS A 100 13.00 0.25 -19.58
CA HIS A 100 13.16 -0.49 -20.84
C HIS A 100 12.54 0.28 -22.01
N LEU A 101 11.30 0.76 -21.87
CA LEU A 101 10.63 1.62 -22.86
C LEU A 101 11.39 2.92 -23.10
N ASP A 102 11.92 3.54 -22.05
CA ASP A 102 12.70 4.76 -22.15
C ASP A 102 13.99 4.53 -22.95
N SER A 103 14.63 3.37 -22.76
CA SER A 103 15.86 3.00 -23.45
C SER A 103 15.67 2.57 -24.91
N THR A 104 14.47 2.12 -25.29
CA THR A 104 14.18 1.54 -26.62
C THR A 104 13.26 2.44 -27.45
N ILE A 105 12.05 2.70 -26.98
CA ILE A 105 10.98 3.39 -27.71
C ILE A 105 11.10 4.91 -27.55
N ASN A 106 11.29 5.40 -26.32
CA ASN A 106 11.23 6.85 -26.07
C ASN A 106 12.53 7.57 -26.43
N LYS A 107 13.63 6.85 -26.65
CA LYS A 107 14.93 7.43 -27.03
C LYS A 107 14.90 8.11 -28.42
N GLY A 108 13.95 7.73 -29.28
CA GLY A 108 13.73 8.34 -30.60
C GLY A 108 12.34 8.94 -30.80
N SER A 109 11.45 8.85 -29.81
CA SER A 109 10.05 9.30 -29.94
C SER A 109 9.87 10.73 -29.41
N ARG A 110 9.16 11.57 -30.17
CA ARG A 110 8.79 12.94 -29.75
C ARG A 110 7.71 12.94 -28.66
N VAL A 111 7.04 11.81 -28.45
CA VAL A 111 6.01 11.63 -27.42
C VAL A 111 6.34 10.33 -26.66
N PRO A 112 6.92 10.42 -25.46
CA PRO A 112 7.34 9.24 -24.72
C PRO A 112 6.13 8.51 -24.15
N PHE A 113 6.05 7.20 -24.38
CA PHE A 113 5.05 6.33 -23.77
C PHE A 113 5.41 6.06 -22.30
N ARG A 114 4.48 6.30 -21.38
CA ARG A 114 4.68 6.09 -19.94
C ARG A 114 3.58 5.24 -19.34
N ILE A 115 3.99 4.19 -18.64
CA ILE A 115 3.14 3.32 -17.83
C ILE A 115 2.98 3.90 -16.42
N LEU A 116 4.03 4.57 -15.92
CA LEU A 116 4.05 5.20 -14.61
C LEU A 116 3.69 6.69 -14.67
N PRO A 117 2.89 7.21 -13.71
CA PRO A 117 2.67 8.63 -13.58
C PRO A 117 3.97 9.38 -13.32
N TRP A 118 4.01 10.65 -13.74
CA TRP A 118 5.23 11.47 -13.68
C TRP A 118 5.75 11.57 -12.23
N GLY A 119 7.03 11.23 -12.03
CA GLY A 119 7.70 11.32 -10.72
C GLY A 119 7.89 10.00 -9.96
N SER A 120 7.14 8.93 -10.28
CA SER A 120 7.29 7.63 -9.59
C SER A 120 8.46 6.78 -10.13
N GLN A 121 9.13 7.23 -11.20
CA GLN A 121 10.25 6.53 -11.85
C GLN A 121 11.58 6.57 -11.06
N LYS A 122 11.65 7.40 -10.01
CA LYS A 122 12.89 7.69 -9.24
C LYS A 122 13.04 6.89 -7.94
N PHE A 123 12.06 6.08 -7.59
CA PHE A 123 12.09 5.19 -6.43
C PHE A 123 12.55 3.79 -6.86
#